data_AF-A0A960CQ43-F1
#
_entry.id   AF-A0A960CQ43-F1
#
_cell.length_a   1.000
_cell.length_b   1.000
_cell.length_c   1.000
_cell.angle_alpha   90.00
_cell.angle_beta   90.00
_cell.angle_gamma   90.00
#
_symmetry.space_group_name_H-M   'P 1'
#
loop_
_entity.id
_entity.type
_entity.pdbx_description
1 polymer ?
#
loop_
_entity_poly.entity_id
_entity_poly.type
_entity_poly.pdbx_seq_one_letter_code
_entity_poly.pdbx_strand_id
1 'polypeptide(L)'
;MSWFADLEDLVASAVAVTGYGEDLAARHLAADGRIDAAAPGWTGRSAAALAERAARWSAVSTALVTRIGEHAQDLHTCANVYGSTEEQRARALAELPNLP
;
A
#
# COMPACT_ATOMS: atom_id res chain seq x y z
N MET A 1 -7.96 -13.76 23.42
CA MET A 1 -7.78 -13.46 21.99
C MET A 1 -7.07 -14.66 21.39
N SER A 2 -7.56 -15.20 20.27
CA SER A 2 -6.96 -16.37 19.61
C SER A 2 -5.93 -15.89 18.59
N TRP A 3 -4.71 -16.40 18.64
CA TRP A 3 -3.60 -15.96 17.77
C TRP A 3 -3.85 -16.17 16.27
N PHE A 4 -4.69 -17.16 15.92
CA PHE A 4 -5.13 -17.36 14.53
C PHE A 4 -5.96 -16.18 14.03
N ALA A 5 -6.79 -15.59 14.90
CA ALA A 5 -7.57 -14.41 14.55
C ALA A 5 -6.64 -13.21 14.28
N ASP A 6 -5.56 -13.06 15.05
CA ASP A 6 -4.59 -11.97 14.85
C ASP A 6 -3.84 -12.10 13.51
N LEU A 7 -3.53 -13.32 13.05
CA LEU A 7 -2.91 -13.56 11.74
C LEU A 7 -3.91 -13.34 10.59
N GLU A 8 -5.15 -13.82 10.73
CA GLU A 8 -6.20 -13.59 9.74
C GLU A 8 -6.50 -12.10 9.56
N ASP A 9 -6.58 -11.34 10.66
CA ASP A 9 -6.78 -9.90 10.64
C ASP A 9 -5.60 -9.16 9.97
N LEU A 10 -4.36 -9.61 10.21
CA LEU A 10 -3.18 -9.05 9.57
C LEU A 10 -3.16 -9.32 8.05
N VAL A 11 -3.51 -10.54 7.63
CA VAL A 11 -3.62 -10.89 6.20
C VAL A 11 -4.75 -10.10 5.54
N ALA A 12 -5.91 -10.02 6.17
CA ALA A 12 -7.04 -9.23 5.67
C ALA A 12 -6.67 -7.74 5.53
N SER A 13 -5.93 -7.20 6.50
CA SER A 13 -5.42 -5.83 6.45
C SER A 13 -4.45 -5.61 5.30
N ALA A 14 -3.52 -6.55 5.06
CA ALA A 14 -2.58 -6.47 3.94
C ALA A 14 -3.29 -6.46 2.57
N VAL A 15 -4.31 -7.30 2.41
CA VAL A 15 -5.14 -7.34 1.19
C VAL A 15 -5.91 -6.03 1.02
N ALA A 16 -6.54 -5.52 2.08
CA ALA A 16 -7.30 -4.27 2.03
C ALA A 16 -6.42 -3.06 1.66
N VAL A 17 -5.24 -2.93 2.28
CA VAL A 17 -4.30 -1.83 1.99
C VAL A 17 -3.79 -1.90 0.55
N THR A 18 -3.54 -3.10 0.02
CA THR A 18 -3.20 -3.29 -1.40
C THR A 18 -4.31 -2.76 -2.31
N GLY A 19 -5.55 -3.16 -2.07
CA GLY A 19 -6.70 -2.71 -2.87
C GLY A 19 -6.91 -1.20 -2.80
N TYR A 20 -6.74 -0.58 -1.62
CA TYR A 20 -6.79 0.88 -1.48
C TYR A 20 -5.64 1.57 -2.21
N GLY A 21 -4.44 0.98 -2.22
CA GLY A 21 -3.30 1.48 -2.97
C GLY A 21 -3.52 1.47 -4.47
N GLU A 22 -4.07 0.38 -5.01
CA GLU A 22 -4.41 0.26 -6.44
C GLU A 22 -5.46 1.28 -6.88
N ASP A 23 -6.54 1.44 -6.11
CA ASP A 23 -7.58 2.44 -6.40
C ASP A 23 -7.04 3.87 -6.30
N LEU A 24 -6.19 4.16 -5.29
CA LEU A 24 -5.54 5.46 -5.17
C LEU A 24 -4.64 5.74 -6.37
N ALA A 25 -3.80 4.77 -6.77
CA ALA A 25 -2.93 4.90 -7.93
C ALA A 25 -3.71 5.14 -9.22
N ALA A 26 -4.79 4.39 -9.44
CA ALA A 26 -5.66 4.57 -10.60
C ALA A 26 -6.29 5.97 -10.65
N ARG A 27 -6.74 6.50 -9.50
CA ARG A 27 -7.33 7.84 -9.41
C ARG A 27 -6.31 8.95 -9.65
N HIS A 28 -5.09 8.83 -9.10
CA HIS A 28 -4.02 9.79 -9.36
C HIS A 28 -3.58 9.77 -10.82
N LEU A 29 -3.42 8.58 -11.43
CA LEU A 29 -3.11 8.45 -12.85
C LEU A 29 -4.20 9.07 -13.74
N ALA A 30 -5.47 8.85 -13.40
CA ALA A 30 -6.59 9.47 -14.11
C ALA A 30 -6.60 11.01 -13.93
N ALA A 31 -6.22 11.51 -12.77
CA ALA A 31 -6.09 12.95 -12.53
C ALA A 31 -4.94 13.56 -13.33
N ASP A 32 -3.77 12.91 -13.35
CA ASP A 32 -2.61 13.32 -14.15
C ASP A 32 -2.98 13.40 -15.63
N GLY A 33 -3.66 12.37 -16.16
CA GLY A 33 -4.12 12.39 -17.55
C GLY A 33 -5.09 13.54 -17.87
N ARG A 34 -5.96 13.94 -16.93
CA ARG A 34 -6.84 15.11 -17.11
C ARG A 34 -6.06 16.42 -17.05
N ILE A 35 -5.03 16.52 -16.21
CA ILE A 35 -4.17 17.69 -16.10
C ILE A 35 -3.36 17.87 -17.39
N ASP A 36 -2.74 16.80 -17.89
CA ASP A 36 -1.98 16.80 -19.14
C ASP A 36 -2.85 17.16 -20.34
N ALA A 37 -4.07 16.61 -20.40
CA ALA A 37 -5.04 16.95 -21.45
C ALA A 37 -5.47 18.44 -21.40
N ALA A 38 -5.47 19.06 -20.22
CA ALA A 38 -5.81 20.47 -20.07
C ALA A 38 -4.63 21.41 -20.39
N ALA A 39 -3.39 20.93 -20.33
CA ALA A 39 -2.18 21.73 -20.47
C ALA A 39 -2.11 22.57 -21.76
N PRO A 40 -2.51 22.07 -22.95
CA PRO A 40 -2.53 22.87 -24.18
C PRO A 40 -3.47 24.09 -24.13
N GLY A 41 -4.47 24.07 -23.25
CA GLY A 41 -5.43 25.17 -23.06
C GLY A 41 -4.95 26.26 -22.12
N TRP A 42 -3.82 26.06 -21.42
CA TRP A 42 -3.31 27.05 -20.48
C TRP A 42 -2.62 28.20 -21.21
N THR A 43 -3.09 29.43 -20.95
CA THR A 43 -2.57 30.62 -21.62
C THR A 43 -2.25 31.74 -20.63
N GLY A 44 -1.42 32.68 -21.07
CA GLY A 44 -1.06 33.88 -20.31
C GLY A 44 -0.26 33.61 -19.03
N ARG A 45 -0.27 34.57 -18.11
CA ARG A 45 0.51 34.52 -16.85
C ARG A 45 0.13 33.35 -15.94
N SER A 46 -1.09 32.84 -16.06
CA SER A 46 -1.56 31.66 -15.33
C SER A 46 -0.95 30.36 -15.82
N ALA A 47 -0.45 30.28 -17.07
CA ALA A 47 0.06 29.03 -17.62
C ALA A 47 1.29 28.51 -16.84
N ALA A 48 2.24 29.39 -16.51
CA ALA A 48 3.41 29.02 -15.72
C ALA A 48 3.03 28.56 -14.30
N ALA A 49 2.07 29.24 -13.65
CA ALA A 49 1.58 28.87 -12.33
C ALA A 49 0.84 27.52 -12.34
N LEU A 50 0.05 27.24 -13.39
CA LEU A 50 -0.64 25.96 -13.58
C LEU A 50 0.35 24.83 -13.84
N ALA A 51 1.38 25.05 -14.68
CA ALA A 51 2.44 24.08 -14.90
C ALA A 51 3.20 23.74 -13.61
N GLU A 52 3.55 24.75 -12.80
CA GLU A 52 4.19 24.55 -11.51
C GLU A 52 3.28 23.80 -10.52
N ARG A 53 1.98 24.13 -10.50
CA ARG A 53 0.98 23.41 -9.69
C ARG A 53 0.83 21.96 -10.13
N ALA A 54 0.83 21.68 -11.43
CA ALA A 54 0.76 20.34 -12.00
C ALA A 54 2.00 19.51 -11.66
N ALA A 55 3.20 20.09 -11.77
CA ALA A 55 4.44 19.43 -11.38
C ALA A 55 4.45 19.06 -9.89
N ARG A 56 4.01 19.96 -9.00
CA ARG A 56 3.85 19.66 -7.58
C ARG A 56 2.82 18.57 -7.32
N TRP A 57 1.69 18.59 -8.03
CA TRP A 57 0.67 17.57 -7.92
C TRP A 57 1.23 16.19 -8.29
N SER A 58 1.92 16.08 -9.43
CA SER A 58 2.53 14.83 -9.88
C SER A 58 3.53 14.30 -8.85
N ALA A 59 4.45 15.15 -8.36
CA ALA A 59 5.43 14.76 -7.35
C ALA A 59 4.79 14.23 -6.04
N VAL A 60 3.76 14.92 -5.53
CA VAL A 60 3.04 14.49 -4.32
C VAL A 60 2.27 13.19 -4.57
N SER A 61 1.61 13.07 -5.73
CA SER A 61 0.85 11.89 -6.12
C SER A 61 1.74 10.65 -6.18
N THR A 62 2.90 10.77 -6.84
CA THR A 62 3.89 9.70 -6.89
C THR A 62 4.36 9.32 -5.49
N ALA A 63 4.71 10.29 -4.64
CA ALA A 63 5.17 10.00 -3.28
C ALA A 63 4.12 9.27 -2.44
N LEU A 64 2.84 9.64 -2.55
CA LEU A 64 1.74 8.98 -1.84
C LEU A 64 1.52 7.55 -2.34
N VAL A 65 1.48 7.35 -3.66
CA VAL A 65 1.29 6.02 -4.26
C VAL A 65 2.45 5.09 -3.89
N THR A 66 3.70 5.57 -3.96
CA THR A 66 4.88 4.81 -3.52
C THR A 66 4.76 4.39 -2.06
N ARG A 67 4.43 5.33 -1.17
CA ARG A 67 4.36 5.05 0.28
C ARG A 67 3.27 4.04 0.64
N ILE A 68 2.13 4.05 -0.05
CA ILE A 68 1.09 3.03 0.19
C ILE A 68 1.54 1.67 -0.34
N GLY A 69 2.21 1.62 -1.50
CA GLY A 69 2.81 0.40 -2.02
C GLY A 69 3.83 -0.21 -1.05
N GLU A 70 4.71 0.62 -0.48
CA GLU A 70 5.66 0.20 0.57
C GLU A 70 4.93 -0.34 1.80
N HIS A 71 3.90 0.35 2.28
CA HIS A 71 3.12 -0.11 3.44
C HIS A 71 2.41 -1.45 3.20
N ALA A 72 1.84 -1.65 2.00
CA ALA A 72 1.22 -2.91 1.61
C ALA A 72 2.25 -4.05 1.62
N GLN A 73 3.44 -3.79 1.07
CA GLN A 73 4.54 -4.75 1.04
C GLN A 73 5.07 -5.09 2.44
N ASP A 74 5.17 -4.10 3.32
CA ASP A 74 5.56 -4.30 4.72
C ASP A 74 4.55 -5.18 5.46
N LEU A 75 3.24 -4.92 5.30
CA LEU A 75 2.19 -5.74 5.90
C LEU A 75 2.23 -7.18 5.37
N HIS A 76 2.43 -7.36 4.07
CA HIS A 76 2.58 -8.70 3.48
C HIS A 76 3.81 -9.43 4.04
N THR A 77 4.93 -8.72 4.17
CA THR A 77 6.16 -9.25 4.77
C THR A 77 5.95 -9.66 6.23
N CYS A 78 5.28 -8.80 7.01
CA CYS A 78 4.93 -9.09 8.40
C CYS A 78 4.03 -10.33 8.51
N ALA A 79 3.00 -10.44 7.67
CA ALA A 79 2.10 -11.61 7.66
C ALA A 79 2.88 -12.91 7.38
N ASN A 80 3.78 -12.90 6.41
CA ASN A 80 4.60 -14.06 6.07
C ASN A 80 5.56 -14.44 7.21
N VAL A 81 6.26 -13.46 7.79
CA VAL A 81 7.19 -13.70 8.91
C VAL A 81 6.44 -14.22 10.13
N TYR A 82 5.30 -13.62 10.47
CA TYR A 82 4.50 -14.03 11.61
C TYR A 82 3.94 -15.44 11.42
N GLY A 83 3.34 -15.73 10.25
CA GLY A 83 2.84 -17.06 9.92
C GLY A 83 3.92 -18.13 9.98
N SER A 84 5.09 -17.87 9.38
CA SER A 84 6.21 -18.83 9.41
C SER A 84 6.76 -19.09 10.82
N THR A 85 6.83 -18.05 11.65
CA THR A 85 7.31 -18.16 13.04
C THR A 85 6.34 -18.98 13.88
N GLU A 86 5.04 -18.78 13.66
CA GLU A 86 4.01 -19.48 14.41
C GLU A 86 3.89 -20.95 14.00
N GLU A 87 4.00 -21.26 12.71
CA GLU A 87 4.11 -22.65 12.26
C GLU A 87 5.30 -23.38 12.89
N GLN A 88 6.45 -22.72 13.00
CA GLN A 88 7.63 -23.31 13.66
C GLN A 88 7.37 -23.57 15.14
N ARG A 89 6.72 -22.64 15.86
CA ARG A 89 6.37 -22.82 17.27
C ARG A 89 5.33 -23.92 17.47
N ALA A 90 4.31 -23.97 16.64
CA ALA A 90 3.28 -25.01 16.68
C ALA A 90 3.89 -26.41 16.44
N ARG A 91 4.82 -26.53 15.48
CA ARG A 91 5.58 -27.77 15.26
C ARG A 91 6.42 -28.14 16.48
N ALA A 92 7.17 -27.19 17.04
CA ALA A 92 7.98 -27.43 18.24
C ALA A 92 7.12 -27.87 19.44
N LEU A 93 5.92 -27.30 19.62
CA LEU A 93 4.96 -27.72 20.64
C LEU A 93 4.42 -29.13 20.40
N ALA A 94 4.12 -29.49 19.15
CA ALA A 94 3.66 -30.83 18.78
C ALA A 94 4.75 -31.91 18.91
N GLU A 95 6.01 -31.52 18.80
CA GLU A 95 7.18 -32.39 18.95
C GLU A 95 7.63 -32.54 20.42
N LEU A 96 7.10 -31.74 21.35
CA LEU A 96 7.35 -31.96 22.77
C LEU A 96 6.80 -33.34 23.16
N PRO A 97 7.62 -34.22 23.76
CA PRO A 97 7.11 -35.47 24.31
C PRO A 97 6.01 -35.12 25.30
N ASN A 98 4.92 -35.88 25.28
CA ASN A 98 3.90 -35.84 26.32
C ASN A 98 4.58 -36.07 27.68
N LEU A 99 4.97 -34.98 28.35
CA LEU A 99 5.53 -35.06 29.68
C LEU A 99 4.43 -35.61 30.60
N PRO A 100 4.76 -36.61 31.45
CA PRO A 100 3.81 -37.24 32.35
C PRO A 100 3.23 -36.26 33.37
#